data_AF-A0A0J9X315-F1
#
_entry.id   AF-A0A0J9X315-F1
#
_cell.length_a   1.000
_cell.length_b   1.000
_cell.length_c   1.000
_cell.angle_alpha   90.00
_cell.angle_beta   90.00
_cell.angle_gamma   90.00
#
_symmetry.space_group_name_H-M   'P 1'
#
loop_
_entity.id
_entity.type
_entity.pdbx_description
1 polymer ?
#
loop_
_entity_poly.entity_id
_entity_poly.type
_entity_poly.pdbx_seq_one_letter_code
_entity_poly.pdbx_strand_id
1 'polypeptide(L)'
;MTVSAFDGTGKYYATSIHNRVQVLDASDASVAPVEYKLSQEGVTVNSLAWIEGFKKALNTSSDKKKKRKRSSIGVNEKNSLPQDDSLDVLAIGTSVGDVIIFAPSKASVLFTLSNNNSDASSPAGIKDISVVGGNIIWTVREDGLIAEWDLSKEKILTSFTVDGARVALLGGDSLLTVGDAEGRVLKVDPKSGDSVSTIPTESSVKALVRAGDLLLVAGEKFILVLRDNEVVKKINTTTTGAISKISTYEDVLAALSVTGSVELFQLAVSEVDVVDTDNEETKPFLVVKSKKINNIYLTSSSELVVNLSADNKFETIKLKNSSNNFVTGTISLDPSADVKDQQSQEDEDKLEVDSESLSILSTPETYSSALIQALKTGDDSLLDTCLSHRVSEEFVQVAVRKLDRDLAAVLVSKLTDRINQQPTRIFSLTIWIKWVLLTYGGYLLTLPEMAQSMVLFKDLLTSKMSVLPKLLGLQGRLDMLKSQMSLRKDAEKIEPQPTQENEEEEEQEDDAVLIVNGEEDFDDDDDNEEEAEDEEDEEDDDDDLEEEDDIDAVGQLIDNEAEEDDEDEEEEEEEEVAKPVSVKSKSRKRKSKTNGKSKH
;
A
#
# COMPACT_ATOMS: atom_id res chain seq x y z
N MET A 1 4.75 -2.70 -1.68
CA MET A 1 3.35 -2.81 -1.21
C MET A 1 2.71 -1.44 -1.26
N THR A 2 1.40 -1.33 -1.48
CA THR A 2 0.66 -0.06 -1.40
C THR A 2 0.01 0.06 -0.02
N VAL A 3 0.24 1.16 0.68
CA VAL A 3 -0.36 1.44 1.99
C VAL A 3 -1.31 2.62 1.82
N SER A 4 -2.48 2.60 2.46
CA SER A 4 -3.41 3.74 2.39
C SER A 4 -4.30 3.88 3.63
N ALA A 5 -4.70 5.12 3.91
CA ALA A 5 -5.55 5.52 5.01
C ALA A 5 -6.43 6.72 4.63
N PHE A 6 -7.72 6.66 4.95
CA PHE A 6 -8.58 7.84 5.00
C PHE A 6 -8.35 8.61 6.30
N ASP A 7 -8.65 9.92 6.29
CA ASP A 7 -8.74 10.75 7.49
C ASP A 7 -9.99 10.40 8.33
N GLY A 8 -10.15 11.04 9.49
CA GLY A 8 -11.28 10.82 10.40
C GLY A 8 -12.60 11.45 9.91
N THR A 9 -12.62 12.11 8.75
CA THR A 9 -13.86 12.53 8.06
C THR A 9 -14.19 11.70 6.81
N GLY A 10 -13.22 10.99 6.23
CA GLY A 10 -13.34 10.30 4.94
C GLY A 10 -13.15 11.20 3.71
N LYS A 11 -12.88 12.50 3.89
CA LYS A 11 -12.67 13.46 2.81
C LYS A 11 -11.28 13.35 2.18
N TYR A 12 -10.25 13.00 2.94
CA TYR A 12 -8.88 12.94 2.45
C TYR A 12 -8.33 11.52 2.48
N TYR A 13 -7.69 11.12 1.38
CA TYR A 13 -7.14 9.78 1.19
C TYR A 13 -5.63 9.87 0.99
N ALA A 14 -4.88 9.35 1.96
CA ALA A 14 -3.44 9.15 1.84
C ALA A 14 -3.16 7.76 1.26
N THR A 15 -2.29 7.69 0.25
CA THR A 15 -1.84 6.43 -0.37
C THR A 15 -0.35 6.47 -0.66
N SER A 16 0.33 5.32 -0.62
CA SER A 16 1.75 5.19 -0.93
C SER A 16 2.02 4.25 -2.10
N ILE A 17 2.96 4.66 -2.95
CA ILE A 17 3.50 3.89 -4.06
C ILE A 17 5.03 3.92 -3.92
N HIS A 18 5.60 2.81 -3.43
CA HIS A 18 7.02 2.66 -3.10
C HIS A 18 7.53 3.71 -2.09
N ASN A 19 8.21 4.76 -2.57
CA ASN A 19 8.78 5.85 -1.78
C ASN A 19 8.10 7.21 -2.04
N ARG A 20 6.93 7.22 -2.68
CA ARG A 20 6.07 8.40 -2.83
C ARG A 20 4.76 8.20 -2.05
N VAL A 21 4.36 9.22 -1.31
CA VAL A 21 3.03 9.37 -0.71
C VAL A 21 2.25 10.41 -1.52
N GLN A 22 0.98 10.14 -1.76
CA GLN A 22 0.01 11.04 -2.37
C GLN A 22 -1.15 11.24 -1.40
N VAL A 23 -1.60 12.47 -1.25
CA VAL A 23 -2.84 12.83 -0.54
C VAL A 23 -3.83 13.37 -1.56
N LEU A 24 -4.98 12.71 -1.67
CA LEU A 24 -6.06 13.05 -2.59
C LEU A 24 -7.29 13.54 -1.83
N ASP A 25 -8.09 14.39 -2.47
CA ASP A 25 -9.45 14.67 -2.04
C ASP A 25 -10.38 13.59 -2.60
N ALA A 26 -11.09 12.88 -1.71
CA ALA A 26 -12.02 11.83 -2.08
C ALA A 26 -13.40 12.36 -2.52
N SER A 27 -13.68 13.65 -2.26
CA SER A 27 -14.91 14.34 -2.66
C SER A 27 -14.79 15.10 -3.99
N ASP A 28 -13.57 15.53 -4.36
CA ASP A 28 -13.29 16.23 -5.62
C ASP A 28 -12.01 15.74 -6.31
N ALA A 29 -12.18 14.81 -7.26
CA ALA A 29 -11.09 14.28 -8.08
C ALA A 29 -10.51 15.26 -9.12
N SER A 30 -10.99 16.52 -9.18
CA SER A 30 -10.36 17.58 -9.97
C SER A 30 -9.23 18.30 -9.22
N VAL A 31 -9.18 18.16 -7.88
CA VAL A 31 -8.10 18.70 -7.04
C VAL A 31 -6.82 17.89 -7.26
N ALA A 32 -5.73 18.58 -7.60
CA ALA A 32 -4.44 17.95 -7.80
C ALA A 32 -3.92 17.32 -6.48
N PRO A 33 -3.36 16.09 -6.51
CA PRO A 33 -2.91 15.41 -5.31
C PRO A 33 -1.68 16.12 -4.70
N VAL A 34 -1.65 16.25 -3.38
CA VAL A 34 -0.46 16.73 -2.67
C VAL A 34 0.52 15.56 -2.53
N GLU A 35 1.69 15.67 -3.15
CA GLU A 35 2.70 14.62 -3.15
C GLU A 35 3.85 14.88 -2.18
N TYR A 36 4.40 13.79 -1.62
CA TYR A 36 5.66 13.79 -0.89
C TYR A 36 6.50 12.58 -1.31
N LYS A 37 7.76 12.80 -1.75
CA LYS A 37 8.73 11.73 -2.00
C LYS A 37 9.70 11.65 -0.82
N LEU A 38 9.92 10.44 -0.29
CA LEU A 38 10.93 10.19 0.73
C LEU A 38 12.33 10.53 0.16
N SER A 39 13.17 11.15 0.99
CA SER A 39 14.49 11.66 0.60
C SER A 39 15.59 10.58 0.52
N GLN A 40 15.39 9.44 1.18
CA GLN A 40 16.31 8.31 1.16
C GLN A 40 15.90 7.32 0.05
N GLU A 41 16.86 6.84 -0.73
CA GLU A 41 16.61 5.80 -1.73
C GLU A 41 16.50 4.42 -1.06
N GLY A 42 15.76 3.50 -1.69
CA GLY A 42 15.46 2.18 -1.13
C GLY A 42 14.42 2.14 0.01
N VAL A 43 14.19 3.24 0.73
CA VAL A 43 13.23 3.30 1.85
C VAL A 43 11.79 3.32 1.33
N THR A 44 10.93 2.43 1.87
CA THR A 44 9.51 2.35 1.54
C THR A 44 8.62 2.81 2.68
N VAL A 45 7.36 3.11 2.36
CA VAL A 45 6.31 3.36 3.35
C VAL A 45 5.63 2.05 3.73
N ASN A 46 5.63 1.73 5.03
CA ASN A 46 5.06 0.50 5.59
C ASN A 46 3.73 0.77 6.33
N SER A 47 3.53 1.98 6.87
CA SER A 47 2.31 2.37 7.60
C SER A 47 1.96 3.85 7.37
N LEU A 48 0.68 4.19 7.44
CA LEU A 48 0.13 5.54 7.29
C LEU A 48 -0.99 5.77 8.30
N ALA A 49 -0.95 6.87 9.05
CA ALA A 49 -2.01 7.25 9.98
C ALA A 49 -2.23 8.77 10.01
N TRP A 50 -3.49 9.20 10.00
CA TRP A 50 -3.88 10.60 10.10
C TRP A 50 -3.97 11.05 11.55
N ILE A 51 -3.45 12.25 11.82
CA ILE A 51 -3.48 12.91 13.14
C ILE A 51 -4.19 14.23 12.95
N GLU A 52 -5.44 14.30 13.41
CA GLU A 52 -6.28 15.49 13.31
C GLU A 52 -5.95 16.50 14.40
N GLY A 53 -6.00 17.78 14.05
CA GLY A 53 -5.86 18.88 15.00
C GLY A 53 -4.52 18.93 15.76
N PHE A 54 -3.42 18.43 15.18
CA PHE A 54 -2.08 18.47 15.78
C PHE A 54 -1.65 19.91 16.10
N LYS A 55 -1.10 20.13 17.29
CA LYS A 55 -0.71 21.46 17.79
C LYS A 55 0.76 21.47 18.19
N LYS A 56 1.64 21.93 17.30
CA LYS A 56 3.06 22.09 17.63
C LYS A 56 3.23 23.21 18.66
N ALA A 57 3.79 22.87 19.82
CA ALA A 57 4.00 23.84 20.90
C ALA A 57 4.94 24.96 20.43
N LEU A 58 4.43 26.21 20.40
CA LEU A 58 5.22 27.39 20.07
C LEU A 58 6.27 27.64 21.16
N ASN A 59 7.48 27.13 20.93
CA ASN A 59 8.67 27.44 21.71
C ASN A 59 8.96 28.95 21.59
N THR A 60 8.46 29.73 22.56
CA THR A 60 8.74 31.17 22.72
C THR A 60 10.16 31.38 23.28
N SER A 61 11.15 30.90 22.53
CA SER A 61 12.57 31.06 22.84
C SER A 61 12.93 32.55 22.91
N SER A 62 13.68 32.91 23.95
CA SER A 62 13.73 34.28 24.45
C SER A 62 14.84 35.12 23.82
N ASP A 63 14.90 35.18 22.48
CA ASP A 63 15.96 35.90 21.73
C ASP A 63 15.78 37.44 21.73
N LYS A 64 15.67 38.03 22.93
CA LYS A 64 15.61 39.48 23.17
C LYS A 64 16.99 40.13 23.04
N LYS A 65 17.58 40.07 21.83
CA LYS A 65 18.69 40.93 21.44
C LYS A 65 18.27 42.40 21.55
N LYS A 66 18.89 43.12 22.49
CA LYS A 66 18.48 44.47 22.91
C LYS A 66 18.62 45.51 21.78
N LYS A 67 17.51 46.11 21.33
CA LYS A 67 17.51 47.45 20.70
C LYS A 67 16.38 48.35 21.23
N ARG A 68 16.78 49.18 22.20
CA ARG A 68 16.26 50.52 22.60
C ARG A 68 14.73 50.78 22.50
N LYS A 69 14.07 50.96 23.65
CA LYS A 69 12.76 51.64 23.75
C LYS A 69 12.80 53.06 23.14
N ARG A 70 11.75 53.41 22.39
CA ARG A 70 10.99 54.67 22.55
C ARG A 70 9.51 54.32 22.56
N SER A 71 8.65 55.26 22.96
CA SER A 71 7.30 54.97 23.44
C SER A 71 6.27 56.02 22.99
N SER A 72 5.14 55.54 22.50
CA SER A 72 3.88 56.29 22.45
C SER A 72 2.69 55.33 22.41
N ILE A 73 1.54 55.90 22.73
CA ILE A 73 0.15 55.41 22.68
C ILE A 73 -0.08 54.34 21.58
N GLY A 74 -0.90 53.29 21.78
CA GLY A 74 -1.82 53.04 22.90
C GLY A 74 -3.30 52.93 22.47
N VAL A 75 -3.58 52.12 21.45
CA VAL A 75 -4.93 51.68 21.06
C VAL A 75 -5.10 50.21 21.50
N ASN A 76 -6.30 49.82 21.91
CA ASN A 76 -6.56 48.61 22.67
C ASN A 76 -7.56 47.67 21.95
N GLU A 77 -7.11 47.03 20.87
CA GLU A 77 -7.89 45.99 20.20
C GLU A 77 -7.69 44.64 20.88
N LYS A 78 -8.54 44.38 21.89
CA LYS A 78 -8.82 43.04 22.36
C LYS A 78 -10.05 42.51 21.62
N ASN A 79 -9.86 41.93 20.44
CA ASN A 79 -10.83 41.00 19.82
C ASN A 79 -10.28 40.23 18.60
N SER A 80 -9.05 39.73 18.67
CA SER A 80 -8.76 38.47 17.96
C SER A 80 -9.26 37.32 18.82
N LEU A 81 -10.12 36.46 18.27
CA LEU A 81 -10.33 35.13 18.85
C LEU A 81 -9.00 34.36 18.79
N PRO A 82 -8.75 33.39 19.68
CA PRO A 82 -7.60 32.50 19.52
C PRO A 82 -7.77 31.73 18.21
N GLN A 83 -6.97 32.11 17.21
CA GLN A 83 -6.85 31.39 15.96
C GLN A 83 -6.26 30.02 16.30
N ASP A 84 -7.03 28.97 16.05
CA ASP A 84 -6.62 27.62 16.45
C ASP A 84 -5.63 27.08 15.42
N ASP A 85 -4.33 27.26 15.69
CA ASP A 85 -3.20 26.78 14.87
C ASP A 85 -3.06 25.24 14.88
N SER A 86 -4.18 24.52 14.98
CA SER A 86 -4.32 23.10 14.68
C SER A 86 -4.03 22.83 13.21
N LEU A 87 -3.35 21.71 12.94
CA LEU A 87 -3.06 21.23 11.59
C LEU A 87 -3.37 19.75 11.52
N ASP A 88 -4.05 19.32 10.47
CA ASP A 88 -4.18 17.90 10.18
C ASP A 88 -2.90 17.43 9.49
N VAL A 89 -2.29 16.37 10.04
CA VAL A 89 -0.97 15.88 9.62
C VAL A 89 -0.99 14.36 9.43
N LEU A 90 -0.13 13.87 8.56
CA LEU A 90 0.00 12.47 8.20
C LEU A 90 1.29 11.92 8.81
N ALA A 91 1.18 10.90 9.67
CA ALA A 91 2.30 10.10 10.11
C ALA A 91 2.59 9.01 9.07
N ILE A 92 3.84 8.98 8.61
CA ILE A 92 4.33 8.06 7.57
C ILE A 92 5.39 7.16 8.20
N GLY A 93 5.05 5.91 8.47
CA GLY A 93 5.96 4.91 9.01
C GLY A 93 6.78 4.24 7.91
N THR A 94 8.09 4.23 8.08
CA THR A 94 9.05 3.79 7.07
C THR A 94 9.57 2.37 7.32
N SER A 95 10.14 1.76 6.28
CA SER A 95 10.84 0.47 6.35
C SER A 95 12.12 0.47 7.19
N VAL A 96 12.67 1.64 7.52
CA VAL A 96 13.88 1.78 8.37
C VAL A 96 13.56 2.04 9.85
N GLY A 97 12.30 2.27 10.19
CA GLY A 97 11.86 2.49 11.57
C GLY A 97 11.69 3.96 11.96
N ASP A 98 11.87 4.90 11.02
CA ASP A 98 11.52 6.31 11.19
C ASP A 98 10.00 6.54 10.99
N VAL A 99 9.43 7.50 11.72
CA VAL A 99 8.09 8.06 11.44
C VAL A 99 8.23 9.52 11.02
N ILE A 100 7.86 9.83 9.78
CA ILE A 100 7.89 11.18 9.22
C ILE A 100 6.52 11.83 9.47
N ILE A 101 6.50 13.05 10.03
CA ILE A 101 5.26 13.83 10.21
C ILE A 101 5.14 14.87 9.09
N PHE A 102 4.21 14.63 8.17
CA PHE A 102 3.97 15.45 6.98
C PHE A 102 2.70 16.30 7.14
N ALA A 103 2.71 17.56 6.70
CA ALA A 103 1.55 18.45 6.71
C ALA A 103 1.07 18.68 5.25
N PRO A 104 -0.01 18.02 4.80
CA PRO A 104 -0.49 18.15 3.41
C PRO A 104 -0.88 19.60 3.06
N SER A 105 -1.53 20.31 3.99
CA SER A 105 -1.90 21.73 3.86
C SER A 105 -0.72 22.70 3.70
N LYS A 106 0.51 22.22 3.88
CA LYS A 106 1.76 22.98 3.70
C LYS A 106 2.73 22.33 2.72
N ALA A 107 2.32 21.23 2.07
CA ALA A 107 3.15 20.35 1.24
C ALA A 107 4.56 20.06 1.83
N SER A 108 4.70 19.98 3.16
CA SER A 108 5.99 19.95 3.84
C SER A 108 6.07 18.98 5.02
N VAL A 109 7.24 18.38 5.20
CA VAL A 109 7.58 17.62 6.42
C VAL A 109 7.80 18.60 7.57
N LEU A 110 7.17 18.35 8.71
CA LEU A 110 7.32 19.16 9.92
C LEU A 110 8.52 18.71 10.77
N PHE A 111 8.76 17.40 10.85
CA PHE A 111 9.86 16.72 11.55
C PHE A 111 9.83 15.21 11.27
N THR A 112 10.90 14.51 11.62
CA THR A 112 11.00 13.04 11.58
C THR A 112 11.37 12.50 12.96
N LEU A 113 10.69 11.45 13.39
CA LEU A 113 10.92 10.72 14.63
C LEU A 113 11.78 9.48 14.33
N SER A 114 13.04 9.49 14.80
CA SER A 114 14.01 8.41 14.58
C SER A 114 14.39 7.75 15.91
N ASN A 115 14.28 6.42 15.99
CA ASN A 115 14.67 5.67 17.19
C ASN A 115 16.17 5.29 17.15
N ASN A 116 17.02 6.28 17.42
CA ASN A 116 18.49 6.19 17.29
C ASN A 116 19.18 5.36 18.41
N ASN A 117 18.78 4.09 18.57
CA ASN A 117 19.60 3.10 19.26
C ASN A 117 20.65 2.56 18.27
N SER A 118 21.89 3.05 18.40
CA SER A 118 23.05 2.69 17.56
C SER A 118 23.42 1.20 17.54
N ASP A 119 22.86 0.42 18.48
CA ASP A 119 23.31 -0.94 18.78
C ASP A 119 22.38 -2.00 18.15
N ALA A 120 21.34 -1.59 17.41
CA ALA A 120 20.46 -2.49 16.68
C ALA A 120 21.09 -2.91 15.35
N SER A 121 21.36 -4.22 15.19
CA SER A 121 22.06 -4.78 14.02
C SER A 121 21.28 -4.72 12.69
N SER A 122 19.99 -4.39 12.73
CA SER A 122 19.12 -4.22 11.56
C SER A 122 18.08 -3.12 11.82
N PRO A 123 17.83 -2.19 10.88
CA PRO A 123 16.75 -1.21 11.00
C PRO A 123 15.39 -1.87 10.72
N ALA A 124 14.68 -2.27 11.78
CA ALA A 124 13.33 -2.84 11.67
C ALA A 124 12.26 -1.75 11.43
N GLY A 125 11.40 -1.95 10.43
CA GLY A 125 10.41 -0.97 9.97
C GLY A 125 9.21 -0.78 10.90
N ILE A 126 8.38 0.24 10.63
CA ILE A 126 7.13 0.50 11.37
C ILE A 126 5.97 -0.29 10.73
N LYS A 127 5.50 -1.35 11.40
CA LYS A 127 4.33 -2.15 10.99
C LYS A 127 3.01 -1.38 11.07
N ASP A 128 2.82 -0.63 12.16
CA ASP A 128 1.54 0.00 12.50
C ASP A 128 1.75 1.32 13.26
N ILE A 129 0.83 2.27 13.07
CA ILE A 129 0.80 3.57 13.75
C ILE A 129 -0.63 3.83 14.22
N SER A 130 -0.78 4.03 15.53
CA SER A 130 -2.05 4.18 16.21
C SER A 130 -2.14 5.54 16.89
N VAL A 131 -3.20 6.30 16.61
CA VAL A 131 -3.35 7.69 17.07
C VAL A 131 -4.35 7.74 18.22
N VAL A 132 -3.91 8.25 19.37
CA VAL A 132 -4.73 8.30 20.60
C VAL A 132 -5.49 9.63 20.73
N GLY A 133 -5.03 10.65 19.99
CA GLY A 133 -5.65 11.98 19.92
C GLY A 133 -4.65 13.10 20.23
N GLY A 134 -4.74 14.20 19.49
CA GLY A 134 -3.81 15.32 19.62
C GLY A 134 -2.37 14.92 19.30
N ASN A 135 -1.46 15.06 20.27
CA ASN A 135 -0.02 14.96 20.05
C ASN A 135 0.59 13.61 20.52
N ILE A 136 -0.20 12.54 20.71
CA ILE A 136 0.31 11.22 21.14
C ILE A 136 -0.02 10.14 20.10
N ILE A 137 1.01 9.41 19.69
CA ILE A 137 0.90 8.21 18.83
C ILE A 137 1.63 7.02 19.46
N TRP A 138 1.18 5.83 19.09
CA TRP A 138 1.85 4.56 19.37
C TRP A 138 2.33 3.94 18.07
N THR A 139 3.53 3.36 18.07
CA THR A 139 4.13 2.71 16.90
C THR A 139 4.47 1.26 17.22
N VAL A 140 4.12 0.32 16.34
CA VAL A 140 4.57 -1.08 16.41
C VAL A 140 5.63 -1.31 15.33
N ARG A 141 6.77 -1.89 15.70
CA ARG A 141 7.86 -2.20 14.77
C ARG A 141 7.92 -3.67 14.37
N GLU A 142 8.67 -3.95 13.31
CA GLU A 142 8.83 -5.30 12.77
C GLU A 142 9.44 -6.27 13.77
N ASP A 143 10.36 -5.79 14.62
CA ASP A 143 10.97 -6.51 15.75
C ASP A 143 10.10 -6.60 17.01
N GLY A 144 8.83 -6.19 16.94
CA GLY A 144 7.90 -6.22 18.08
C GLY A 144 8.14 -5.10 19.11
N LEU A 145 9.07 -4.17 18.86
CA LEU A 145 9.20 -2.98 19.71
C LEU A 145 7.96 -2.10 19.55
N ILE A 146 7.31 -1.80 20.67
CA ILE A 146 6.21 -0.87 20.80
C ILE A 146 6.74 0.39 21.49
N ALA A 147 6.38 1.58 20.98
CA ALA A 147 6.78 2.86 21.56
C ALA A 147 5.65 3.90 21.54
N GLU A 148 5.53 4.67 22.61
CA GLU A 148 4.68 5.86 22.72
C GLU A 148 5.51 7.09 22.37
N TRP A 149 4.98 7.98 21.52
CA TRP A 149 5.66 9.21 21.10
C TRP A 149 4.83 10.45 21.43
N ASP A 150 5.50 11.47 21.96
CA ASP A 150 4.96 12.82 22.07
C ASP A 150 5.43 13.67 20.88
N LEU A 151 4.50 13.96 19.98
CA LEU A 151 4.72 14.74 18.75
C LEU A 151 5.06 16.21 19.02
N SER A 152 4.73 16.74 20.21
CA SER A 152 5.10 18.10 20.63
C SER A 152 6.49 18.18 21.27
N LYS A 153 7.00 17.08 21.83
CA LYS A 153 8.36 16.96 22.40
C LYS A 153 9.37 16.30 21.46
N GLU A 154 8.89 15.71 20.36
CA GLU A 154 9.65 14.95 19.35
C GLU A 154 10.44 13.78 19.98
N LYS A 155 9.80 13.05 20.92
CA LYS A 155 10.44 12.04 21.77
C LYS A 155 9.54 10.86 22.12
N ILE A 156 10.19 9.71 22.33
CA ILE A 156 9.61 8.54 22.98
C ILE A 156 9.30 8.89 24.46
N LEU A 157 8.12 8.47 24.95
CA LEU A 157 7.72 8.56 26.36
C LEU A 157 7.94 7.24 27.10
N THR A 158 7.57 6.12 26.48
CA THR A 158 7.79 4.74 26.96
C THR A 158 8.00 3.81 25.77
N SER A 159 8.72 2.71 25.97
CA SER A 159 8.92 1.68 24.94
C SER A 159 9.21 0.32 25.55
N PHE A 160 8.59 -0.73 25.00
CA PHE A 160 8.73 -2.12 25.45
C PHE A 160 8.50 -3.08 24.27
N THR A 161 9.02 -4.29 24.34
CA THR A 161 8.88 -5.29 23.27
C THR A 161 7.74 -6.27 23.58
N VAL A 162 6.87 -6.51 22.61
CA VAL A 162 5.84 -7.57 22.66
C VAL A 162 6.09 -8.50 21.48
N ASP A 163 6.38 -9.77 21.76
CA ASP A 163 6.69 -10.75 20.72
C ASP A 163 5.48 -11.00 19.80
N GLY A 164 5.74 -11.24 18.52
CA GLY A 164 4.74 -11.41 17.48
C GLY A 164 3.86 -10.18 17.18
N ALA A 165 4.04 -9.04 17.85
CA ALA A 165 3.14 -7.88 17.73
C ALA A 165 2.97 -7.40 16.28
N ARG A 166 1.73 -7.05 15.93
CA ARG A 166 1.33 -6.56 14.60
C ARG A 166 0.71 -5.18 14.65
N VAL A 167 -0.29 -5.01 15.51
CA VAL A 167 -1.13 -3.80 15.60
C VAL A 167 -1.36 -3.43 17.07
N ALA A 168 -1.52 -2.14 17.35
CA ALA A 168 -1.77 -1.65 18.71
C ALA A 168 -2.84 -0.57 18.77
N LEU A 169 -3.58 -0.49 19.88
CA LEU A 169 -4.59 0.54 20.11
C LEU A 169 -4.77 0.79 21.62
N LEU A 170 -4.73 2.06 22.05
CA LEU A 170 -5.00 2.38 23.46
C LEU A 170 -6.50 2.26 23.74
N GLY A 171 -6.86 1.40 24.69
CA GLY A 171 -8.25 1.17 25.09
C GLY A 171 -8.82 2.28 25.98
N GLY A 172 -10.14 2.29 26.14
CA GLY A 172 -10.83 3.17 27.11
C GLY A 172 -10.48 2.86 28.57
N ASP A 173 -9.97 1.65 28.83
CA ASP A 173 -9.40 1.17 30.08
C ASP A 173 -8.00 1.77 30.38
N SER A 174 -7.45 2.61 29.48
CA SER A 174 -6.07 3.11 29.52
C SER A 174 -4.99 2.01 29.44
N LEU A 175 -5.36 0.80 29.00
CA LEU A 175 -4.43 -0.28 28.69
C LEU A 175 -4.12 -0.28 27.19
N LEU A 176 -2.89 -0.64 26.83
CA LEU A 176 -2.59 -0.86 25.41
C LEU A 176 -3.13 -2.23 25.01
N THR A 177 -3.97 -2.24 23.98
CA THR A 177 -4.46 -3.46 23.34
C THR A 177 -3.53 -3.78 22.17
N VAL A 178 -2.88 -4.94 22.20
CA VAL A 178 -1.93 -5.37 21.17
C VAL A 178 -2.44 -6.64 20.50
N GLY A 179 -2.56 -6.64 19.17
CA GLY A 179 -2.89 -7.80 18.37
C GLY A 179 -1.63 -8.38 17.70
N ASP A 180 -1.48 -9.71 17.72
CA ASP A 180 -0.25 -10.37 17.27
C ASP A 180 -0.42 -11.35 16.08
N ALA A 181 0.72 -11.91 15.67
CA ALA A 181 0.82 -12.87 14.58
C ALA A 181 0.33 -14.28 14.93
N GLU A 182 0.27 -14.64 16.21
CA GLU A 182 -0.11 -15.98 16.66
C GLU A 182 -1.63 -16.12 16.89
N GLY A 183 -2.36 -15.01 16.95
CA GLY A 183 -3.79 -14.99 17.23
C GLY A 183 -4.09 -14.75 18.71
N ARG A 184 -3.39 -13.79 19.32
CA ARG A 184 -3.72 -13.28 20.66
C ARG A 184 -4.01 -11.79 20.61
N VAL A 185 -4.91 -11.35 21.48
CA VAL A 185 -5.04 -9.96 21.90
C VAL A 185 -4.53 -9.85 23.33
N LEU A 186 -3.47 -9.06 23.51
CA LEU A 186 -2.83 -8.80 24.78
C LEU A 186 -3.29 -7.44 25.30
N LYS A 187 -3.61 -7.36 26.59
CA LYS A 187 -3.83 -6.10 27.31
C LYS A 187 -2.60 -5.83 28.15
N VAL A 188 -1.93 -4.72 27.90
CA VAL A 188 -0.61 -4.39 28.45
C VAL A 188 -0.69 -3.06 29.22
N ASP A 189 -0.05 -2.96 30.40
CA ASP A 189 0.13 -1.66 31.06
C ASP A 189 1.16 -0.84 30.26
N PRO A 190 0.78 0.33 29.68
CA PRO A 190 1.69 1.19 28.93
C PRO A 190 2.99 1.57 29.67
N LYS A 191 2.97 1.56 31.00
CA LYS A 191 4.08 2.06 31.84
C LYS A 191 5.12 1.01 32.21
N SER A 192 4.76 -0.28 32.20
CA SER A 192 5.68 -1.37 32.53
C SER A 192 5.91 -2.35 31.38
N GLY A 193 5.00 -2.42 30.41
CA GLY A 193 5.02 -3.44 29.36
C GLY A 193 4.51 -4.81 29.82
N ASP A 194 4.01 -4.94 31.05
CA ASP A 194 3.47 -6.21 31.57
C ASP A 194 2.08 -6.51 30.97
N SER A 195 1.88 -7.76 30.56
CA SER A 195 0.57 -8.26 30.12
C SER A 195 -0.37 -8.46 31.32
N VAL A 196 -1.42 -7.63 31.39
CA VAL A 196 -2.51 -7.65 32.37
C VAL A 196 -3.49 -8.80 32.07
N SER A 197 -3.83 -9.01 30.80
CA SER A 197 -4.67 -10.14 30.35
C SER A 197 -4.38 -10.54 28.91
N THR A 198 -4.86 -11.72 28.53
CA THR A 198 -4.66 -12.32 27.20
C THR A 198 -5.97 -12.95 26.75
N ILE A 199 -6.44 -12.57 25.56
CA ILE A 199 -7.64 -13.10 24.91
C ILE A 199 -7.18 -13.87 23.67
N PRO A 200 -7.37 -15.20 23.61
CA PRO A 200 -7.05 -15.97 22.41
C PRO A 200 -8.06 -15.66 21.29
N THR A 201 -7.59 -15.69 20.05
CA THR A 201 -8.41 -15.63 18.84
C THR A 201 -8.06 -16.83 17.94
N GLU A 202 -8.86 -17.08 16.91
CA GLU A 202 -8.66 -18.26 16.04
C GLU A 202 -7.65 -18.02 14.90
N SER A 203 -7.10 -16.81 14.75
CA SER A 203 -6.13 -16.47 13.69
C SER A 203 -5.42 -15.14 13.95
N SER A 204 -4.26 -14.92 13.31
CA SER A 204 -3.49 -13.68 13.38
C SER A 204 -4.34 -12.41 13.25
N VAL A 205 -4.19 -11.48 14.19
CA VAL A 205 -4.94 -10.23 14.23
C VAL A 205 -4.48 -9.31 13.09
N LYS A 206 -5.43 -8.82 12.28
CA LYS A 206 -5.20 -7.96 11.11
C LYS A 206 -5.43 -6.49 11.42
N ALA A 207 -6.43 -6.18 12.23
CA ALA A 207 -6.77 -4.82 12.64
C ALA A 207 -7.45 -4.79 14.01
N LEU A 208 -7.25 -3.70 14.74
CA LEU A 208 -7.97 -3.33 15.95
C LEU A 208 -8.65 -1.99 15.69
N VAL A 209 -9.97 -1.89 15.94
CA VAL A 209 -10.72 -0.63 15.81
C VAL A 209 -11.66 -0.49 17.00
N ARG A 210 -11.86 0.74 17.48
CA ARG A 210 -12.75 1.04 18.60
C ARG A 210 -14.07 1.66 18.11
N ALA A 211 -15.18 1.13 18.57
CA ALA A 211 -16.54 1.65 18.32
C ALA A 211 -17.19 2.01 19.66
N GLY A 212 -16.90 3.21 20.18
CA GLY A 212 -17.43 3.68 21.47
C GLY A 212 -16.87 2.93 22.68
N ASP A 213 -17.70 2.12 23.33
CA ASP A 213 -17.34 1.14 24.37
C ASP A 213 -16.75 -0.15 23.79
N LEU A 214 -17.12 -0.50 22.55
CA LEU A 214 -16.74 -1.75 21.91
C LEU A 214 -15.32 -1.69 21.32
N LEU A 215 -14.63 -2.84 21.40
CA LEU A 215 -13.38 -3.11 20.70
C LEU A 215 -13.64 -4.18 19.62
N LEU A 216 -13.34 -3.85 18.37
CA LEU A 216 -13.44 -4.75 17.22
C LEU A 216 -12.06 -5.34 16.91
N VAL A 217 -11.97 -6.67 16.91
CA VAL A 217 -10.74 -7.43 16.64
C VAL A 217 -10.94 -8.23 15.35
N ALA A 218 -10.34 -7.78 14.25
CA ALA A 218 -10.38 -8.51 12.99
C ALA A 218 -9.31 -9.60 12.95
N GLY A 219 -9.73 -10.86 12.83
CA GLY A 219 -8.88 -11.98 12.41
C GLY A 219 -8.87 -12.14 10.90
N GLU A 220 -8.69 -13.36 10.40
CA GLU A 220 -8.68 -13.63 8.95
C GLU A 220 -10.08 -13.71 8.33
N LYS A 221 -11.04 -14.38 8.99
CA LYS A 221 -12.43 -14.54 8.50
C LYS A 221 -13.51 -14.26 9.54
N PHE A 222 -13.12 -13.60 10.62
CA PHE A 222 -14.03 -13.25 11.71
C PHE A 222 -13.64 -11.90 12.30
N ILE A 223 -14.61 -11.26 12.94
CA ILE A 223 -14.44 -10.07 13.76
C ILE A 223 -15.04 -10.39 15.12
N LEU A 224 -14.22 -10.35 16.18
CA LEU A 224 -14.71 -10.43 17.55
C LEU A 224 -15.09 -9.02 18.01
N VAL A 225 -16.29 -8.89 18.55
CA VAL A 225 -16.77 -7.69 19.23
C VAL A 225 -16.57 -7.92 20.72
N LEU A 226 -15.75 -7.08 21.35
CA LEU A 226 -15.42 -7.14 22.77
C LEU A 226 -16.04 -5.96 23.51
N ARG A 227 -16.58 -6.21 24.70
CA ARG A 227 -16.97 -5.20 25.70
C ARG A 227 -16.32 -5.58 27.02
N ASP A 228 -15.74 -4.61 27.73
CA ASP A 228 -15.05 -4.83 29.01
C ASP A 228 -14.03 -5.99 29.02
N ASN A 229 -13.42 -6.25 27.86
CA ASN A 229 -12.47 -7.33 27.57
C ASN A 229 -13.05 -8.76 27.54
N GLU A 230 -14.38 -8.91 27.53
CA GLU A 230 -15.09 -10.16 27.22
C GLU A 230 -15.64 -10.13 25.78
N VAL A 231 -15.71 -11.30 25.12
CA VAL A 231 -16.24 -11.42 23.75
C VAL A 231 -17.76 -11.49 23.82
N VAL A 232 -18.44 -10.42 23.38
CA VAL A 232 -19.91 -10.32 23.39
C VAL A 232 -20.57 -10.77 22.09
N LYS A 233 -19.84 -10.73 20.96
CA LYS A 233 -20.34 -11.19 19.65
C LYS A 233 -19.20 -11.64 18.74
N LYS A 234 -19.43 -12.65 17.91
CA LYS A 234 -18.54 -13.06 16.81
C LYS A 234 -19.28 -12.88 15.49
N ILE A 235 -18.67 -12.16 14.56
CA ILE A 235 -19.18 -11.95 13.20
C ILE A 235 -18.25 -12.71 12.25
N ASN A 236 -18.80 -13.58 11.40
CA ASN A 236 -18.03 -14.33 10.40
C ASN A 236 -18.22 -13.67 9.02
N THR A 237 -17.15 -13.51 8.25
CA THR A 237 -17.20 -12.99 6.87
C THR A 237 -17.43 -14.13 5.89
N THR A 238 -18.43 -14.00 5.01
CA THR A 238 -18.72 -15.01 3.96
C THR A 238 -17.88 -14.80 2.70
N THR A 239 -17.20 -13.65 2.58
CA THR A 239 -16.35 -13.33 1.43
C THR A 239 -15.14 -14.24 1.28
N THR A 240 -14.71 -14.41 0.03
CA THR A 240 -13.46 -15.11 -0.31
C THR A 240 -12.25 -14.23 0.01
N GLY A 241 -11.15 -14.84 0.46
CA GLY A 241 -9.97 -14.14 0.97
C GLY A 241 -9.98 -14.01 2.50
N ALA A 242 -9.09 -13.16 3.00
CA ALA A 242 -9.04 -12.75 4.41
C ALA A 242 -9.32 -11.24 4.53
N ILE A 243 -9.79 -10.80 5.70
CA ILE A 243 -10.02 -9.38 6.02
C ILE A 243 -8.70 -8.60 5.90
N SER A 244 -8.70 -7.52 5.11
CA SER A 244 -7.57 -6.60 4.95
C SER A 244 -7.75 -5.32 5.76
N LYS A 245 -8.99 -4.82 5.85
CA LYS A 245 -9.36 -3.58 6.55
C LYS A 245 -10.77 -3.70 7.11
N ILE A 246 -11.02 -3.00 8.22
CA ILE A 246 -12.36 -2.76 8.76
C ILE A 246 -12.56 -1.25 8.97
N SER A 247 -13.80 -0.79 8.82
CA SER A 247 -14.25 0.56 9.17
C SER A 247 -15.59 0.45 9.89
N THR A 248 -15.87 1.38 10.80
CA THR A 248 -17.09 1.36 11.62
C THR A 248 -17.53 2.77 11.96
N TYR A 249 -18.85 2.99 11.96
CA TYR A 249 -19.47 4.22 12.43
C TYR A 249 -20.82 3.87 13.06
N GLU A 250 -21.12 4.46 14.23
CA GLU A 250 -22.28 4.12 15.08
C GLU A 250 -22.48 2.61 15.26
N ASP A 251 -23.49 2.04 14.63
CA ASP A 251 -23.90 0.64 14.71
C ASP A 251 -23.53 -0.19 13.47
N VAL A 252 -22.86 0.42 12.49
CA VAL A 252 -22.45 -0.21 11.23
C VAL A 252 -20.98 -0.60 11.25
N LEU A 253 -20.68 -1.80 10.76
CA LEU A 253 -19.33 -2.32 10.53
C LEU A 253 -19.20 -2.74 9.06
N ALA A 254 -18.21 -2.19 8.35
CA ALA A 254 -17.82 -2.63 7.01
C ALA A 254 -16.46 -3.34 7.07
N ALA A 255 -16.40 -4.54 6.48
CA ALA A 255 -15.20 -5.36 6.41
C ALA A 255 -14.79 -5.58 4.94
N LEU A 256 -13.58 -5.15 4.57
CA LEU A 256 -13.00 -5.36 3.25
C LEU A 256 -12.11 -6.61 3.26
N SER A 257 -12.36 -7.53 2.34
CA SER A 257 -11.46 -8.65 2.03
C SER A 257 -10.35 -8.23 1.06
N VAL A 258 -9.19 -8.89 1.13
CA VAL A 258 -8.10 -8.83 0.13
C VAL A 258 -8.54 -9.10 -1.32
N THR A 259 -9.74 -9.66 -1.55
CA THR A 259 -10.30 -9.88 -2.89
C THR A 259 -11.07 -8.70 -3.48
N GLY A 260 -11.23 -7.60 -2.72
CA GLY A 260 -12.01 -6.42 -3.12
C GLY A 260 -13.51 -6.51 -2.80
N SER A 261 -13.95 -7.52 -2.06
CA SER A 261 -15.35 -7.61 -1.59
C SER A 261 -15.49 -6.96 -0.21
N VAL A 262 -16.55 -6.17 -0.02
CA VAL A 262 -16.92 -5.52 1.24
C VAL A 262 -18.21 -6.12 1.77
N GLU A 263 -18.21 -6.57 3.02
CA GLU A 263 -19.42 -7.01 3.74
C GLU A 263 -19.79 -5.98 4.81
N LEU A 264 -21.06 -5.59 4.88
CA LEU A 264 -21.56 -4.66 5.88
C LEU A 264 -22.51 -5.36 6.86
N PHE A 265 -22.22 -5.20 8.14
CA PHE A 265 -22.89 -5.86 9.25
C PHE A 265 -23.49 -4.84 10.22
N GLN A 266 -24.63 -5.21 10.80
CA GLN A 266 -25.22 -4.49 11.92
C GLN A 266 -24.58 -4.99 13.22
N LEU A 267 -23.84 -4.13 13.93
CA LEU A 267 -23.16 -4.49 15.18
C LEU A 267 -24.15 -4.94 16.24
N ALA A 268 -25.24 -4.18 16.45
CA ALA A 268 -26.39 -4.49 17.31
C ALA A 268 -26.06 -5.44 18.48
N VAL A 269 -25.40 -4.89 19.50
CA VAL A 269 -25.09 -5.56 20.77
C VAL A 269 -26.09 -5.03 21.80
N SER A 270 -26.92 -5.88 22.41
CA SER A 270 -27.84 -5.40 23.45
C SER A 270 -27.10 -5.12 24.77
N GLU A 271 -27.82 -4.61 25.76
CA GLU A 271 -27.30 -4.41 27.12
C GLU A 271 -27.40 -5.68 28.00
N VAL A 272 -27.93 -6.79 27.47
CA VAL A 272 -28.43 -7.92 28.29
C VAL A 272 -27.81 -9.29 27.91
N ASP A 273 -27.16 -9.41 26.76
CA ASP A 273 -26.78 -10.71 26.18
C ASP A 273 -25.60 -11.39 26.90
N VAL A 274 -25.93 -12.22 27.89
CA VAL A 274 -25.01 -13.18 28.51
C VAL A 274 -24.75 -14.33 27.54
N VAL A 275 -23.67 -14.22 26.76
CA VAL A 275 -22.94 -15.33 26.11
C VAL A 275 -23.83 -16.44 25.52
N ASP A 276 -24.75 -16.08 24.63
CA ASP A 276 -25.31 -17.04 23.68
C ASP A 276 -24.25 -17.31 22.59
N THR A 277 -23.33 -18.24 22.85
CA THR A 277 -22.36 -18.72 21.83
C THR A 277 -23.02 -19.49 20.69
N ASP A 278 -24.29 -19.88 20.86
CA ASP A 278 -25.12 -20.56 19.87
C ASP A 278 -25.86 -19.55 18.96
N ASN A 279 -25.43 -18.28 18.97
CA ASN A 279 -26.03 -17.14 18.26
C ASN A 279 -26.25 -17.39 16.76
N GLU A 280 -27.33 -16.83 16.22
CA GLU A 280 -27.58 -16.83 14.77
C GLU A 280 -26.41 -16.18 14.02
N GLU A 281 -25.97 -16.78 12.91
CA GLU A 281 -24.92 -16.21 12.07
C GLU A 281 -25.28 -14.77 11.70
N THR A 282 -24.48 -13.81 12.16
CA THR A 282 -24.68 -12.38 11.87
C THR A 282 -24.36 -12.13 10.39
N LYS A 283 -25.37 -12.31 9.54
CA LYS A 283 -25.26 -12.15 8.09
C LYS A 283 -25.03 -10.68 7.71
N PRO A 284 -24.26 -10.41 6.65
CA PRO A 284 -24.15 -9.06 6.13
C PRO A 284 -25.51 -8.60 5.58
N PHE A 285 -25.91 -7.37 5.87
CA PHE A 285 -27.12 -6.80 5.30
C PHE A 285 -26.89 -6.35 3.85
N LEU A 286 -25.67 -5.91 3.54
CA LEU A 286 -25.23 -5.47 2.22
C LEU A 286 -23.84 -6.01 1.90
N VAL A 287 -23.64 -6.44 0.65
CA VAL A 287 -22.33 -6.86 0.12
C VAL A 287 -21.99 -6.03 -1.12
N VAL A 288 -20.84 -5.36 -1.12
CA VAL A 288 -20.34 -4.60 -2.28
C VAL A 288 -19.19 -5.36 -2.92
N LYS A 289 -19.27 -5.64 -4.22
CA LYS A 289 -18.29 -6.44 -4.97
C LYS A 289 -17.65 -5.61 -6.08
N SER A 290 -16.33 -5.44 -6.02
CA SER A 290 -15.52 -5.10 -7.20
C SER A 290 -14.08 -5.56 -6.97
N LYS A 291 -13.46 -6.12 -8.02
CA LYS A 291 -12.05 -6.56 -7.97
C LYS A 291 -11.05 -5.41 -7.79
N LYS A 292 -11.53 -4.16 -7.72
CA LYS A 292 -10.73 -2.93 -7.58
C LYS A 292 -10.75 -2.31 -6.18
N ILE A 293 -11.66 -2.68 -5.27
CA ILE A 293 -11.74 -2.01 -3.96
C ILE A 293 -10.48 -2.29 -3.14
N ASN A 294 -9.74 -1.23 -2.81
CA ASN A 294 -8.45 -1.29 -2.09
C ASN A 294 -8.53 -0.69 -0.68
N ASN A 295 -9.48 0.21 -0.44
CA ASN A 295 -9.72 0.81 0.88
C ASN A 295 -11.20 1.22 1.02
N ILE A 296 -11.67 1.31 2.26
CA ILE A 296 -13.05 1.63 2.64
C ILE A 296 -13.08 2.60 3.81
N TYR A 297 -14.12 3.42 3.87
CA TYR A 297 -14.40 4.27 5.02
C TYR A 297 -15.91 4.48 5.21
N LEU A 298 -16.40 4.34 6.43
CA LEU A 298 -17.79 4.65 6.81
C LEU A 298 -17.87 6.05 7.40
N THR A 299 -18.63 6.92 6.74
CA THR A 299 -18.83 8.32 7.15
C THR A 299 -19.91 8.47 8.22
N SER A 300 -19.88 9.63 8.90
CA SER A 300 -20.94 10.04 9.82
C SER A 300 -22.30 10.27 9.17
N SER A 301 -22.36 10.40 7.84
CA SER A 301 -23.60 10.44 7.06
C SER A 301 -24.25 9.06 6.81
N SER A 302 -23.68 7.97 7.36
CA SER A 302 -24.04 6.59 7.01
C SER A 302 -23.83 6.28 5.51
N GLU A 303 -22.72 6.74 4.95
CA GLU A 303 -22.31 6.48 3.57
C GLU A 303 -20.98 5.73 3.58
N LEU A 304 -20.83 4.76 2.67
CA LEU A 304 -19.59 4.01 2.49
C LEU A 304 -18.81 4.64 1.33
N VAL A 305 -17.68 5.27 1.63
CA VAL A 305 -16.70 5.68 0.63
C VAL A 305 -15.79 4.50 0.32
N VAL A 306 -15.65 4.14 -0.96
CA VAL A 306 -14.73 3.10 -1.43
C VAL A 306 -13.67 3.70 -2.35
N ASN A 307 -12.42 3.28 -2.21
CA ASN A 307 -11.35 3.62 -3.15
C ASN A 307 -11.12 2.47 -4.14
N LEU A 308 -11.18 2.77 -5.43
CA LEU A 308 -10.95 1.85 -6.54
C LEU A 308 -9.51 1.99 -7.06
N SER A 309 -8.81 0.86 -7.16
CA SER A 309 -7.39 0.74 -7.43
C SER A 309 -6.96 1.16 -8.83
N ALA A 310 -5.65 1.39 -8.98
CA ALA A 310 -4.93 1.93 -10.15
C ALA A 310 -5.32 3.37 -10.53
N ASP A 311 -6.61 3.69 -10.58
CA ASP A 311 -7.13 4.98 -11.02
C ASP A 311 -7.23 6.03 -9.89
N ASN A 312 -7.03 5.63 -8.61
CA ASN A 312 -7.33 6.41 -7.40
C ASN A 312 -8.76 7.02 -7.41
N LYS A 313 -9.74 6.30 -7.97
CA LYS A 313 -11.14 6.75 -8.03
C LYS A 313 -11.86 6.48 -6.71
N PHE A 314 -12.86 7.29 -6.42
CA PHE A 314 -13.72 7.16 -5.24
C PHE A 314 -15.18 7.02 -5.67
N GLU A 315 -15.92 6.15 -4.98
CA GLU A 315 -17.35 6.01 -5.11
C GLU A 315 -18.01 6.04 -3.72
N THR A 316 -19.16 6.70 -3.61
CA THR A 316 -19.87 6.89 -2.34
C THR A 316 -21.22 6.18 -2.38
N ILE A 317 -21.34 5.09 -1.61
CA ILE A 317 -22.53 4.24 -1.57
C ILE A 317 -23.38 4.65 -0.35
N LYS A 318 -24.58 5.18 -0.61
CA LYS A 318 -25.52 5.56 0.46
C LYS A 318 -26.14 4.30 1.08
N LEU A 319 -25.88 4.08 2.37
CA LEU A 319 -26.34 2.86 3.04
C LEU A 319 -27.80 2.92 3.48
N LYS A 320 -28.37 4.12 3.60
CA LYS A 320 -29.79 4.35 3.97
C LYS A 320 -30.54 4.96 2.79
N ASN A 321 -31.74 4.46 2.52
CA ASN A 321 -32.62 4.95 1.45
C ASN A 321 -33.46 6.17 1.89
N SER A 322 -34.28 6.73 1.00
CA SER A 322 -35.13 7.90 1.28
C SER A 322 -36.16 7.69 2.40
N SER A 323 -36.41 6.45 2.81
CA SER A 323 -37.26 6.08 3.96
C SER A 323 -36.45 5.82 5.24
N ASN A 324 -35.16 6.17 5.25
CA ASN A 324 -34.17 5.95 6.31
C ASN A 324 -33.90 4.47 6.67
N ASN A 325 -34.33 3.52 5.82
CA ASN A 325 -34.04 2.10 5.99
C ASN A 325 -32.72 1.72 5.31
N PHE A 326 -31.97 0.78 5.89
CA PHE A 326 -30.76 0.26 5.26
C PHE A 326 -31.06 -0.40 3.89
N VAL A 327 -30.18 -0.15 2.92
CA VAL A 327 -30.14 -0.82 1.62
C VAL A 327 -29.56 -2.21 1.82
N THR A 328 -30.24 -3.24 1.32
CA THR A 328 -29.84 -4.65 1.51
C THR A 328 -29.58 -5.37 0.19
N GLY A 329 -28.84 -6.49 0.25
CA GLY A 329 -28.56 -7.35 -0.90
C GLY A 329 -27.10 -7.28 -1.38
N THR A 330 -26.87 -7.24 -2.69
CA THR A 330 -25.53 -7.14 -3.29
C THR A 330 -25.47 -6.03 -4.33
N ILE A 331 -24.37 -5.25 -4.31
CA ILE A 331 -24.02 -4.25 -5.32
C ILE A 331 -22.74 -4.70 -6.04
N SER A 332 -22.70 -4.57 -7.37
CA SER A 332 -21.46 -4.73 -8.16
C SER A 332 -21.03 -3.37 -8.70
N LEU A 333 -19.76 -3.00 -8.50
CA LEU A 333 -19.17 -1.76 -9.05
C LEU A 333 -18.31 -2.04 -10.30
N ASP A 334 -17.95 -3.30 -10.54
CA ASP A 334 -17.33 -3.67 -11.82
C ASP A 334 -18.40 -3.54 -12.93
N PRO A 335 -18.20 -2.70 -13.97
CA PRO A 335 -19.21 -2.45 -14.98
C PRO A 335 -19.49 -3.71 -15.80
N SER A 336 -20.76 -4.11 -15.85
CA SER A 336 -21.19 -5.22 -16.69
C SER A 336 -20.97 -4.89 -18.16
N ALA A 337 -20.51 -5.87 -18.94
CA ALA A 337 -20.75 -5.88 -20.37
C ALA A 337 -22.27 -5.89 -20.63
N ASP A 338 -22.71 -5.33 -21.76
CA ASP A 338 -24.08 -4.85 -21.92
C ASP A 338 -25.19 -5.88 -21.75
N VAL A 339 -26.23 -5.41 -21.05
CA VAL A 339 -27.67 -5.64 -21.28
C VAL A 339 -28.04 -6.92 -22.02
N LYS A 340 -28.56 -7.90 -21.28
CA LYS A 340 -29.57 -8.83 -21.78
C LYS A 340 -30.50 -9.38 -20.71
N ASP A 341 -31.64 -9.86 -21.19
CA ASP A 341 -32.51 -10.86 -20.58
C ASP A 341 -33.23 -10.50 -19.26
N GLN A 342 -34.21 -9.60 -19.37
CA GLN A 342 -35.48 -9.80 -18.67
C GLN A 342 -36.25 -11.01 -19.29
N GLN A 343 -35.79 -12.26 -19.12
CA GLN A 343 -36.58 -13.52 -19.24
C GLN A 343 -35.71 -14.80 -19.20
N SER A 344 -35.22 -15.22 -18.03
CA SER A 344 -34.64 -16.58 -17.83
C SER A 344 -34.48 -16.94 -16.34
N GLN A 345 -35.60 -17.06 -15.61
CA GLN A 345 -35.59 -17.44 -14.18
C GLN A 345 -35.48 -18.97 -13.97
N GLU A 346 -34.78 -19.68 -14.85
CA GLU A 346 -34.65 -21.14 -14.89
C GLU A 346 -33.20 -21.64 -15.18
N ASP A 347 -32.20 -20.75 -15.28
CA ASP A 347 -30.81 -21.10 -15.67
C ASP A 347 -29.76 -21.02 -14.53
N GLU A 348 -30.14 -20.71 -13.27
CA GLU A 348 -29.17 -20.62 -12.15
C GLU A 348 -28.47 -21.96 -11.84
N ASP A 349 -29.19 -23.09 -11.96
CA ASP A 349 -28.69 -24.47 -11.77
C ASP A 349 -27.51 -24.87 -12.68
N LYS A 350 -27.10 -24.01 -13.62
CA LYS A 350 -26.04 -24.28 -14.61
C LYS A 350 -24.76 -23.47 -14.43
N LEU A 351 -24.75 -22.44 -13.58
CA LEU A 351 -23.60 -21.54 -13.42
C LEU A 351 -22.79 -21.80 -12.13
N GLU A 352 -23.28 -22.62 -11.20
CA GLU A 352 -22.50 -23.01 -10.01
C GLU A 352 -21.28 -23.89 -10.36
N VAL A 353 -21.37 -24.70 -11.43
CA VAL A 353 -20.38 -25.71 -11.83
C VAL A 353 -19.00 -25.10 -12.15
N ASP A 354 -18.95 -23.90 -12.72
CA ASP A 354 -17.71 -23.18 -13.04
C ASP A 354 -17.06 -22.50 -11.81
N SER A 355 -17.75 -22.48 -10.66
CA SER A 355 -17.22 -21.91 -9.41
C SER A 355 -16.50 -22.95 -8.53
N GLU A 356 -17.00 -24.19 -8.48
CA GLU A 356 -16.37 -25.27 -7.71
C GLU A 356 -15.00 -25.65 -8.30
N SER A 357 -14.88 -25.67 -9.63
CA SER A 357 -13.65 -26.06 -10.34
C SER A 357 -12.45 -25.15 -10.06
N LEU A 358 -12.69 -23.88 -9.68
CA LEU A 358 -11.66 -22.93 -9.24
C LEU A 358 -11.27 -23.09 -7.76
N SER A 359 -12.12 -23.66 -6.92
CA SER A 359 -11.85 -23.83 -5.47
C SER A 359 -10.77 -24.88 -5.16
N ILE A 360 -10.62 -25.86 -6.06
CA ILE A 360 -9.72 -27.01 -5.93
C ILE A 360 -8.24 -26.62 -6.12
N LEU A 361 -7.97 -25.50 -6.80
CA LEU A 361 -6.62 -25.05 -7.20
C LEU A 361 -5.90 -24.23 -6.10
N SER A 362 -6.21 -24.49 -4.84
CA SER A 362 -5.72 -23.74 -3.67
C SER A 362 -4.28 -24.06 -3.25
N THR A 363 -3.62 -25.07 -3.85
CA THR A 363 -2.20 -25.37 -3.61
C THR A 363 -1.42 -25.45 -4.94
N PRO A 364 -0.11 -25.14 -4.96
CA PRO A 364 0.74 -25.33 -6.13
C PRO A 364 0.78 -26.78 -6.63
N GLU A 365 0.54 -27.76 -5.75
CA GLU A 365 0.58 -29.18 -6.11
C GLU A 365 -0.68 -29.63 -6.85
N THR A 366 -1.86 -29.29 -6.34
CA THR A 366 -3.14 -29.54 -7.04
C THR A 366 -3.20 -28.78 -8.36
N TYR A 367 -2.65 -27.57 -8.38
CA TYR A 367 -2.52 -26.77 -9.60
C TYR A 367 -1.60 -27.44 -10.65
N SER A 368 -0.47 -28.01 -10.21
CA SER A 368 0.44 -28.76 -11.10
C SER A 368 -0.24 -30.00 -11.70
N SER A 369 -0.97 -30.78 -10.90
CA SER A 369 -1.63 -32.00 -11.39
C SER A 369 -2.79 -31.69 -12.34
N ALA A 370 -3.55 -30.61 -12.10
CA ALA A 370 -4.62 -30.15 -12.99
C ALA A 370 -4.08 -29.78 -14.39
N LEU A 371 -2.97 -29.02 -14.47
CA LEU A 371 -2.32 -28.69 -15.75
C LEU A 371 -1.82 -29.93 -16.49
N ILE A 372 -1.17 -30.86 -15.78
CA ILE A 372 -0.68 -32.13 -16.34
C ILE A 372 -1.85 -32.98 -16.85
N GLN A 373 -2.99 -32.97 -16.15
CA GLN A 373 -4.21 -33.66 -16.58
C GLN A 373 -4.77 -33.04 -17.86
N ALA A 374 -4.97 -31.71 -17.92
CA ALA A 374 -5.48 -31.03 -19.12
C ALA A 374 -4.64 -31.32 -20.37
N LEU A 375 -3.31 -31.30 -20.23
CA LEU A 375 -2.39 -31.61 -21.32
C LEU A 375 -2.38 -33.09 -21.72
N LYS A 376 -2.67 -34.02 -20.80
CA LYS A 376 -2.79 -35.46 -21.09
C LYS A 376 -4.16 -35.85 -21.68
N THR A 377 -5.24 -35.13 -21.34
CA THR A 377 -6.59 -35.39 -21.88
C THR A 377 -6.90 -34.57 -23.14
N GLY A 378 -6.14 -33.51 -23.41
CA GLY A 378 -6.45 -32.55 -24.47
C GLY A 378 -7.61 -31.60 -24.14
N ASP A 379 -7.93 -31.46 -22.85
CA ASP A 379 -9.04 -30.62 -22.38
C ASP A 379 -8.66 -29.13 -22.44
N ASP A 380 -9.01 -28.49 -23.56
CA ASP A 380 -8.81 -27.06 -23.77
C ASP A 380 -9.58 -26.19 -22.77
N SER A 381 -10.67 -26.67 -22.16
CA SER A 381 -11.45 -25.89 -21.19
C SER A 381 -10.77 -25.81 -19.82
N LEU A 382 -10.32 -26.96 -19.30
CA LEU A 382 -9.55 -27.03 -18.06
C LEU A 382 -8.18 -26.36 -18.23
N LEU A 383 -7.59 -26.44 -19.43
CA LEU A 383 -6.37 -25.71 -19.79
C LEU A 383 -6.59 -24.19 -19.77
N ASP A 384 -7.68 -23.66 -20.33
CA ASP A 384 -7.95 -22.22 -20.30
C ASP A 384 -8.22 -21.66 -18.90
N THR A 385 -8.84 -22.45 -18.02
CA THR A 385 -8.97 -22.15 -16.59
C THR A 385 -7.60 -22.08 -15.90
N CYS A 386 -6.70 -23.03 -16.21
CA CYS A 386 -5.33 -23.02 -15.71
C CYS A 386 -4.52 -21.82 -16.27
N LEU A 387 -4.69 -21.47 -17.54
CA LEU A 387 -4.03 -20.35 -18.23
C LEU A 387 -4.75 -18.99 -18.03
N SER A 388 -5.43 -18.81 -16.90
CA SER A 388 -6.17 -17.58 -16.58
C SER A 388 -5.29 -16.52 -15.90
N HIS A 389 -5.74 -15.26 -15.91
CA HIS A 389 -4.97 -14.08 -15.45
C HIS A 389 -4.69 -14.04 -13.92
N ARG A 390 -4.99 -15.10 -13.16
CA ARG A 390 -4.92 -15.09 -11.67
C ARG A 390 -3.82 -15.95 -11.06
N VAL A 391 -2.94 -16.52 -11.88
CA VAL A 391 -1.85 -17.41 -11.42
C VAL A 391 -0.62 -16.59 -11.00
N SER A 392 -0.11 -16.84 -9.79
CA SER A 392 1.18 -16.29 -9.33
C SER A 392 2.34 -16.87 -10.15
N GLU A 393 3.42 -16.08 -10.36
CA GLU A 393 4.62 -16.56 -11.06
C GLU A 393 5.21 -17.83 -10.41
N GLU A 394 5.10 -17.95 -9.09
CA GLU A 394 5.53 -19.12 -8.31
C GLU A 394 4.74 -20.39 -8.68
N PHE A 395 3.43 -20.28 -8.91
CA PHE A 395 2.58 -21.40 -9.30
C PHE A 395 2.90 -21.87 -10.72
N VAL A 396 3.18 -20.93 -11.65
CA VAL A 396 3.66 -21.23 -13.00
C VAL A 396 5.00 -21.98 -12.92
N GLN A 397 5.95 -21.48 -12.13
CA GLN A 397 7.28 -22.10 -11.97
C GLN A 397 7.19 -23.54 -11.42
N VAL A 398 6.36 -23.79 -10.39
CA VAL A 398 6.20 -25.13 -9.80
C VAL A 398 5.50 -26.08 -10.78
N ALA A 399 4.45 -25.64 -11.46
CA ALA A 399 3.72 -26.47 -12.42
C ALA A 399 4.57 -26.82 -13.65
N VAL A 400 5.31 -25.85 -14.20
CA VAL A 400 6.22 -26.09 -15.33
C VAL A 400 7.34 -27.05 -14.94
N ARG A 401 7.96 -26.92 -13.76
CA ARG A 401 9.02 -27.86 -13.29
C ARG A 401 8.54 -29.30 -13.08
N LYS A 402 7.24 -29.53 -12.87
CA LYS A 402 6.65 -30.87 -12.71
C LYS A 402 6.18 -31.51 -14.02
N LEU A 403 6.39 -30.85 -15.17
CA LEU A 403 5.86 -31.29 -16.46
C LEU A 403 6.77 -32.31 -17.17
N ASP A 404 6.18 -33.33 -17.80
CA ASP A 404 6.91 -34.26 -18.66
C ASP A 404 7.42 -33.54 -19.93
N ARG A 405 8.63 -33.87 -20.42
CA ARG A 405 9.27 -33.15 -21.54
C ARG A 405 8.40 -33.11 -22.81
N ASP A 406 7.74 -34.21 -23.12
CA ASP A 406 6.90 -34.31 -24.31
C ASP A 406 5.61 -33.46 -24.18
N LEU A 407 5.10 -33.26 -22.96
CA LEU A 407 3.95 -32.39 -22.69
C LEU A 407 4.33 -30.90 -22.71
N ALA A 408 5.58 -30.56 -22.39
CA ALA A 408 6.08 -29.19 -22.54
C ALA A 408 6.03 -28.74 -24.00
N ALA A 409 6.31 -29.63 -24.97
CA ALA A 409 6.16 -29.35 -26.39
C ALA A 409 4.69 -29.15 -26.80
N VAL A 410 3.76 -29.97 -26.29
CA VAL A 410 2.31 -29.81 -26.52
C VAL A 410 1.79 -28.48 -25.94
N LEU A 411 2.23 -28.12 -24.73
CA LEU A 411 1.89 -26.85 -24.08
C LEU A 411 2.39 -25.65 -24.91
N VAL A 412 3.61 -25.68 -25.45
CA VAL A 412 4.15 -24.62 -26.32
C VAL A 412 3.28 -24.41 -27.57
N SER A 413 2.84 -25.48 -28.24
CA SER A 413 1.92 -25.35 -29.38
C SER A 413 0.61 -24.69 -28.96
N LYS A 414 -0.05 -25.24 -27.93
CA LYS A 414 -1.33 -24.75 -27.40
C LYS A 414 -1.28 -23.30 -26.89
N LEU A 415 -0.12 -22.83 -26.41
CA LEU A 415 0.13 -21.43 -26.04
C LEU A 415 0.29 -20.53 -27.28
N THR A 416 1.07 -20.96 -28.27
CA THR A 416 1.31 -20.22 -29.52
C THR A 416 0.00 -20.03 -30.29
N ASP A 417 -0.80 -21.09 -30.41
CA ASP A 417 -2.14 -21.06 -31.02
C ASP A 417 -3.08 -20.06 -30.31
N ARG A 418 -3.07 -20.05 -28.97
CA ARG A 418 -3.88 -19.12 -28.17
C ARG A 418 -3.43 -17.66 -28.28
N ILE A 419 -2.12 -17.39 -28.38
CA ILE A 419 -1.59 -16.03 -28.61
C ILE A 419 -2.00 -15.52 -30.00
N ASN A 420 -1.96 -16.37 -31.02
CA ASN A 420 -2.43 -16.05 -32.37
C ASN A 420 -3.94 -15.72 -32.40
N GLN A 421 -4.75 -16.47 -31.65
CA GLN A 421 -6.21 -16.29 -31.62
C GLN A 421 -6.68 -15.15 -30.70
N GLN A 422 -5.98 -14.89 -29.58
CA GLN A 422 -6.41 -13.92 -28.55
C GLN A 422 -5.26 -12.98 -28.15
N PRO A 423 -4.93 -11.96 -28.98
CA PRO A 423 -3.82 -11.03 -28.72
C PRO A 423 -3.90 -10.28 -27.38
N THR A 424 -5.10 -10.12 -26.81
CA THR A 424 -5.32 -9.48 -25.50
C THR A 424 -4.78 -10.31 -24.32
N ARG A 425 -4.67 -11.64 -24.46
CA ARG A 425 -4.14 -12.53 -23.42
C ARG A 425 -2.61 -12.70 -23.48
N ILE A 426 -1.92 -12.02 -24.40
CA ILE A 426 -0.48 -12.20 -24.62
C ILE A 426 0.32 -12.05 -23.32
N PHE A 427 0.07 -11.02 -22.51
CA PHE A 427 0.76 -10.79 -21.24
C PHE A 427 0.61 -11.97 -20.25
N SER A 428 -0.61 -12.51 -20.11
CA SER A 428 -0.88 -13.68 -19.26
C SER A 428 -0.30 -15.00 -19.80
N LEU A 429 0.06 -15.07 -21.09
CA LEU A 429 0.63 -16.26 -21.73
C LEU A 429 2.16 -16.16 -21.89
N THR A 430 2.74 -14.95 -21.96
CA THR A 430 4.19 -14.72 -22.00
C THR A 430 4.91 -15.29 -20.78
N ILE A 431 4.31 -15.23 -19.59
CA ILE A 431 4.89 -15.80 -18.36
C ILE A 431 5.06 -17.34 -18.44
N TRP A 432 4.15 -18.03 -19.13
CA TRP A 432 4.26 -19.46 -19.38
C TRP A 432 5.38 -19.78 -20.35
N ILE A 433 5.45 -19.05 -21.46
CA ILE A 433 6.50 -19.23 -22.47
C ILE A 433 7.87 -18.93 -21.87
N LYS A 434 8.00 -17.89 -21.03
CA LYS A 434 9.21 -17.60 -20.22
C LYS A 434 9.65 -18.84 -19.42
N TRP A 435 8.79 -19.40 -18.57
CA TRP A 435 9.17 -20.53 -17.71
C TRP A 435 9.42 -21.83 -18.47
N VAL A 436 8.65 -22.11 -19.53
CA VAL A 436 8.84 -23.31 -20.35
C VAL A 436 10.13 -23.22 -21.17
N LEU A 437 10.48 -22.06 -21.73
CA LEU A 437 11.78 -21.86 -22.40
C LEU A 437 12.95 -21.96 -21.41
N LEU A 438 12.85 -21.35 -20.21
CA LEU A 438 13.88 -21.44 -19.18
C LEU A 438 14.11 -22.88 -18.66
N THR A 439 13.07 -23.72 -18.66
CA THR A 439 13.14 -25.08 -18.08
C THR A 439 13.40 -26.16 -19.14
N TYR A 440 12.88 -26.01 -20.36
CA TYR A 440 12.92 -27.03 -21.42
C TYR A 440 13.58 -26.58 -22.72
N GLY A 441 14.10 -25.34 -22.82
CA GLY A 441 14.64 -24.78 -24.06
C GLY A 441 15.66 -25.68 -24.78
N GLY A 442 16.60 -26.28 -24.03
CA GLY A 442 17.59 -27.21 -24.59
C GLY A 442 17.00 -28.51 -25.18
N TYR A 443 15.83 -28.95 -24.73
CA TYR A 443 15.09 -30.07 -25.35
C TYR A 443 14.24 -29.58 -26.52
N LEU A 444 13.53 -28.45 -26.38
CA LEU A 444 12.70 -27.86 -27.43
C LEU A 444 13.50 -27.55 -28.71
N LEU A 445 14.76 -27.12 -28.58
CA LEU A 445 15.68 -26.88 -29.70
C LEU A 445 16.08 -28.16 -30.46
N THR A 446 15.86 -29.35 -29.90
CA THR A 446 16.13 -30.62 -30.61
C THR A 446 14.96 -31.10 -31.47
N LEU A 447 13.78 -30.48 -31.34
CA LEU A 447 12.57 -30.84 -32.09
C LEU A 447 12.40 -29.94 -33.32
N PRO A 448 12.59 -30.45 -34.55
CA PRO A 448 12.60 -29.61 -35.76
C PRO A 448 11.25 -28.94 -36.07
N GLU A 449 10.14 -29.53 -35.63
CA GLU A 449 8.79 -28.95 -35.76
C GLU A 449 8.59 -27.76 -34.79
N MET A 450 9.12 -27.86 -33.57
CA MET A 450 9.07 -26.77 -32.59
C MET A 450 9.96 -25.59 -32.98
N ALA A 451 11.08 -25.85 -33.67
CA ALA A 451 11.92 -24.79 -34.23
C ALA A 451 11.15 -23.89 -35.22
N GLN A 452 10.26 -24.46 -36.05
CA GLN A 452 9.42 -23.67 -36.96
C GLN A 452 8.38 -22.84 -36.22
N SER A 453 7.73 -23.42 -35.20
CA SER A 453 6.78 -22.70 -34.33
C SER A 453 7.44 -21.54 -33.59
N MET A 454 8.68 -21.73 -33.10
CA MET A 454 9.47 -20.66 -32.46
C MET A 454 9.90 -19.55 -33.41
N VAL A 455 10.16 -19.84 -34.70
CA VAL A 455 10.39 -18.78 -35.71
C VAL A 455 9.13 -17.95 -35.93
N LEU A 456 7.97 -18.59 -36.13
CA LEU A 456 6.69 -17.89 -36.28
C LEU A 456 6.34 -17.04 -35.05
N PHE A 457 6.63 -17.54 -33.85
CA PHE A 457 6.44 -16.80 -32.60
C PHE A 457 7.42 -15.62 -32.46
N LYS A 458 8.69 -15.80 -32.85
CA LYS A 458 9.68 -14.70 -32.91
C LYS A 458 9.20 -13.61 -33.87
N ASP A 459 8.76 -13.97 -35.07
CA ASP A 459 8.33 -13.00 -36.09
C ASP A 459 7.07 -12.24 -35.65
N LEU A 460 6.13 -12.91 -34.95
CA LEU A 460 5.00 -12.27 -34.28
C LEU A 460 5.47 -11.27 -33.20
N LEU A 461 6.40 -11.66 -32.33
CA LEU A 461 6.93 -10.75 -31.30
C LEU A 461 7.66 -9.55 -31.92
N THR A 462 8.48 -9.77 -32.95
CA THR A 462 9.17 -8.69 -33.69
C THR A 462 8.18 -7.76 -34.37
N SER A 463 7.13 -8.30 -35.00
CA SER A 463 6.03 -7.52 -35.58
C SER A 463 5.35 -6.63 -34.53
N LYS A 464 5.02 -7.16 -33.34
CA LYS A 464 4.46 -6.33 -32.24
C LYS A 464 5.46 -5.31 -31.69
N MET A 465 6.73 -5.69 -31.54
CA MET A 465 7.79 -4.82 -31.04
C MET A 465 8.08 -3.63 -31.97
N SER A 466 7.90 -3.79 -33.29
CA SER A 466 8.03 -2.71 -34.27
C SER A 466 7.05 -1.53 -34.05
N VAL A 467 5.96 -1.75 -33.31
CA VAL A 467 4.97 -0.73 -32.96
C VAL A 467 5.37 0.05 -31.70
N LEU A 468 6.27 -0.49 -30.87
CA LEU A 468 6.68 0.12 -29.59
C LEU A 468 7.27 1.54 -29.75
N PRO A 469 8.16 1.85 -30.72
CA PRO A 469 8.67 3.21 -30.90
C PRO A 469 7.57 4.23 -31.22
N LYS A 470 6.55 3.82 -32.00
CA LYS A 470 5.40 4.67 -32.35
C LYS A 470 4.50 4.92 -31.13
N LEU A 471 4.31 3.92 -30.27
CA LEU A 471 3.59 4.07 -29.00
C LEU A 471 4.36 4.95 -28.01
N LEU A 472 5.68 4.83 -27.94
CA LEU A 472 6.53 5.64 -27.07
C LEU A 472 6.56 7.11 -27.51
N GLY A 473 6.63 7.36 -28.82
CA GLY A 473 6.48 8.70 -29.39
C GLY A 473 5.09 9.31 -29.17
N LEU A 474 4.03 8.49 -29.25
CA LEU A 474 2.66 8.91 -28.91
C LEU A 474 2.54 9.25 -27.42
N GLN A 475 3.11 8.43 -26.53
CA GLN A 475 3.15 8.70 -25.10
C GLN A 475 3.85 10.04 -24.80
N GLY A 476 5.04 10.28 -25.38
CA GLY A 476 5.76 11.55 -25.21
C GLY A 476 4.94 12.77 -25.66
N ARG A 477 4.26 12.69 -26.82
CA ARG A 477 3.35 13.76 -27.29
C ARG A 477 2.14 13.96 -26.38
N LEU A 478 1.60 12.89 -25.82
CA LEU A 478 0.42 12.92 -24.93
C LEU A 478 0.81 13.50 -23.56
N ASP A 479 1.98 13.15 -23.02
CA ASP A 479 2.49 13.70 -21.76
C ASP A 479 2.95 15.17 -21.91
N MET A 480 3.49 15.56 -23.07
CA MET A 480 3.70 16.95 -23.46
C MET A 480 2.38 17.73 -23.51
N LEU A 481 1.32 17.19 -24.11
CA LEU A 481 -0.01 17.81 -24.13
C LEU A 481 -0.64 17.92 -22.73
N LYS A 482 -0.47 16.92 -21.85
CA LYS A 482 -0.86 17.03 -20.42
C LYS A 482 -0.14 18.20 -19.74
N SER A 483 1.18 18.31 -19.94
CA SER A 483 2.00 19.39 -19.37
C SER A 483 1.52 20.76 -19.87
N GLN A 484 1.31 20.92 -21.18
CA GLN A 484 0.77 22.16 -21.76
C GLN A 484 -0.64 22.49 -21.24
N MET A 485 -1.51 21.49 -21.05
CA MET A 485 -2.83 21.71 -20.46
C MET A 485 -2.76 22.10 -18.98
N SER A 486 -1.80 21.59 -18.20
CA SER A 486 -1.58 22.08 -16.83
C SER A 486 -1.11 23.53 -16.86
N LEU A 487 -0.07 23.84 -17.63
CA LEU A 487 0.47 25.20 -17.74
C LEU A 487 -0.59 26.22 -18.20
N ARG A 488 -1.50 25.84 -19.11
CA ARG A 488 -2.65 26.69 -19.48
C ARG A 488 -3.63 26.87 -18.33
N LYS A 489 -4.05 25.79 -17.65
CA LYS A 489 -4.91 25.87 -16.45
C LYS A 489 -4.27 26.65 -15.30
N ASP A 490 -2.95 26.69 -15.22
CA ASP A 490 -2.21 27.44 -14.21
C ASP A 490 -2.04 28.92 -14.60
N ALA A 491 -1.93 29.24 -15.89
CA ALA A 491 -1.99 30.61 -16.42
C ALA A 491 -3.41 31.22 -16.39
N GLU A 492 -4.44 30.40 -16.59
CA GLU A 492 -5.87 30.78 -16.53
C GLU A 492 -6.32 31.13 -15.08
N LYS A 493 -5.49 30.80 -14.08
CA LYS A 493 -5.63 31.30 -12.68
C LYS A 493 -4.94 32.65 -12.44
N ILE A 494 -4.27 33.21 -13.46
CA ILE A 494 -3.52 34.47 -13.42
C ILE A 494 -4.19 35.50 -14.35
N GLU A 495 -5.52 35.58 -14.31
CA GLU A 495 -6.20 36.81 -14.72
C GLU A 495 -5.93 37.92 -13.68
N PRO A 496 -5.67 39.17 -14.09
CA PRO A 496 -5.47 40.27 -13.18
C PRO A 496 -6.79 40.62 -12.46
N GLN A 497 -6.74 40.77 -11.13
CA GLN A 497 -7.92 41.19 -10.36
C GLN A 497 -8.38 42.60 -10.78
N PRO A 498 -9.69 42.87 -10.84
CA PRO A 498 -10.18 44.21 -11.13
C PRO A 498 -9.79 45.17 -10.00
N THR A 499 -9.06 46.23 -10.36
CA THR A 499 -8.72 47.33 -9.44
C THR A 499 -10.00 48.02 -8.99
N GLN A 500 -10.35 47.90 -7.70
CA GLN A 500 -11.42 48.71 -7.12
C GLN A 500 -10.96 50.16 -7.00
N GLU A 501 -11.76 51.06 -7.56
CA GLU A 501 -11.61 52.50 -7.42
C GLU A 501 -11.71 52.89 -5.95
N ASN A 502 -10.79 53.72 -5.48
CA ASN A 502 -11.04 54.58 -4.32
C ASN A 502 -10.14 55.82 -4.44
N GLU A 503 -10.75 56.99 -4.26
CA GLU A 503 -10.12 58.29 -4.45
C GLU A 503 -9.28 58.67 -3.21
N GLU A 504 -8.04 59.12 -3.42
CA GLU A 504 -7.46 60.29 -2.70
C GLU A 504 -6.15 60.72 -3.39
N GLU A 505 -5.90 62.03 -3.45
CA GLU A 505 -4.83 62.67 -4.23
C GLU A 505 -3.55 62.85 -3.39
N GLU A 506 -2.36 62.70 -3.99
CA GLU A 506 -1.27 63.69 -3.90
C GLU A 506 -0.15 63.41 -4.93
N GLU A 507 0.59 64.45 -5.32
CA GLU A 507 1.39 64.51 -6.56
C GLU A 507 2.86 64.06 -6.41
N GLN A 508 3.40 63.35 -7.40
CA GLN A 508 4.82 63.50 -7.78
C GLN A 508 5.15 63.02 -9.22
N GLU A 509 5.47 63.99 -10.07
CA GLU A 509 6.34 63.90 -11.26
C GLU A 509 7.72 63.32 -10.86
N ASP A 510 8.54 62.63 -11.66
CA ASP A 510 8.54 62.24 -13.09
C ASP A 510 9.33 60.91 -13.23
N ASP A 511 9.03 60.08 -14.25
CA ASP A 511 9.93 59.86 -15.42
C ASP A 511 9.22 58.97 -16.47
N ALA A 512 9.56 59.11 -17.75
CA ALA A 512 8.77 58.57 -18.87
C ALA A 512 9.55 57.61 -19.78
N VAL A 513 8.95 56.43 -20.04
CA VAL A 513 9.32 55.57 -21.18
C VAL A 513 8.06 55.20 -21.97
N LEU A 514 7.77 56.00 -22.99
CA LEU A 514 6.69 55.77 -23.96
C LEU A 514 7.23 55.05 -25.21
N ILE A 515 6.82 53.79 -25.41
CA ILE A 515 6.68 53.15 -26.74
C ILE A 515 5.41 52.27 -26.62
N VAL A 516 4.20 52.80 -26.82
CA VAL A 516 3.54 53.16 -28.10
C VAL A 516 3.13 51.92 -28.90
N ASN A 517 1.82 51.80 -29.15
CA ASN A 517 1.17 50.68 -29.84
C ASN A 517 1.63 50.50 -31.30
N GLY A 518 1.37 49.31 -31.83
CA GLY A 518 1.42 48.97 -33.25
C GLY A 518 0.25 48.05 -33.64
N GLU A 519 -0.95 48.41 -33.20
CA GLU A 519 -2.20 47.73 -33.52
C GLU A 519 -2.96 48.59 -34.55
N GLU A 520 -3.03 48.13 -35.79
CA GLU A 520 -3.86 48.70 -36.86
C GLU A 520 -4.54 47.55 -37.62
N ASP A 521 -5.79 47.26 -37.28
CA ASP A 521 -6.69 46.51 -38.17
C ASP A 521 -7.08 47.40 -39.36
N PHE A 522 -6.97 46.86 -40.57
CA PHE A 522 -7.62 47.40 -41.77
C PHE A 522 -8.03 46.25 -42.69
N ASP A 523 -9.34 46.10 -42.90
CA ASP A 523 -9.89 45.26 -43.96
C ASP A 523 -9.59 45.87 -45.35
N ASP A 524 -9.23 45.03 -46.34
CA ASP A 524 -9.88 45.04 -47.65
C ASP A 524 -9.62 43.71 -48.41
N ASP A 525 -10.44 43.43 -49.43
CA ASP A 525 -10.37 42.20 -50.26
C ASP A 525 -9.16 42.16 -51.21
N ASP A 526 -8.62 40.97 -51.51
CA ASP A 526 -8.55 40.50 -52.92
C ASP A 526 -8.44 38.96 -53.02
N ASP A 527 -9.08 38.36 -54.03
CA ASP A 527 -8.93 36.95 -54.40
C ASP A 527 -7.78 36.82 -55.41
N ASN A 528 -6.80 35.92 -55.18
CA ASN A 528 -6.13 35.29 -56.32
C ASN A 528 -5.56 33.89 -56.03
N GLU A 529 -5.71 33.00 -57.01
CA GLU A 529 -5.09 31.69 -57.07
C GLU A 529 -3.65 31.81 -57.62
N GLU A 530 -2.71 30.98 -57.15
CA GLU A 530 -1.69 30.38 -58.04
C GLU A 530 -1.09 29.10 -57.41
N GLU A 531 -1.00 28.03 -58.20
CA GLU A 531 -0.32 26.77 -57.86
C GLU A 531 1.10 26.77 -58.44
N ALA A 532 2.12 26.42 -57.64
CA ALA A 532 3.47 25.99 -58.08
C ALA A 532 4.36 25.70 -56.85
N GLU A 533 5.33 24.78 -56.85
CA GLU A 533 5.51 23.51 -57.58
C GLU A 533 6.58 22.70 -56.79
N ASP A 534 6.73 21.38 -57.01
CA ASP A 534 7.70 20.53 -56.30
C ASP A 534 9.11 20.54 -56.96
N GLU A 535 10.17 20.68 -56.15
CA GLU A 535 11.53 20.11 -56.37
C GLU A 535 12.06 19.79 -54.94
N GLU A 536 12.22 18.55 -54.47
CA GLU A 536 13.09 17.42 -54.90
C GLU A 536 14.61 17.59 -54.62
N ASP A 537 15.02 16.99 -53.49
CA ASP A 537 16.17 16.09 -53.28
C ASP A 537 17.67 16.53 -53.25
N GLU A 538 18.41 15.68 -52.51
CA GLU A 538 19.86 15.42 -52.47
C GLU A 538 20.81 16.55 -51.94
N GLU A 539 21.94 16.26 -51.28
CA GLU A 539 22.59 14.97 -50.94
C GLU A 539 23.30 15.04 -49.54
N ASP A 540 23.89 13.93 -49.09
CA ASP A 540 24.68 13.82 -47.84
C ASP A 540 26.03 14.57 -47.89
N ASP A 541 26.64 14.79 -46.72
CA ASP A 541 28.08 14.54 -46.53
C ASP A 541 28.37 14.25 -45.05
N ASP A 542 29.11 13.16 -44.77
CA ASP A 542 29.63 12.81 -43.44
C ASP A 542 30.87 13.66 -43.11
N ASP A 543 31.20 13.81 -41.82
CA ASP A 543 32.58 14.11 -41.41
C ASP A 543 32.89 13.46 -40.05
N ASP A 544 33.64 12.35 -40.09
CA ASP A 544 34.12 11.60 -38.93
C ASP A 544 35.13 12.42 -38.11
N LEU A 545 35.14 12.24 -36.78
CA LEU A 545 36.21 12.75 -35.91
C LEU A 545 36.61 11.72 -34.84
N GLU A 546 37.30 10.66 -35.27
CA GLU A 546 38.25 9.92 -34.43
C GLU A 546 39.68 10.43 -34.69
N GLU A 547 40.41 10.82 -33.65
CA GLU A 547 41.88 10.80 -33.62
C GLU A 547 42.35 10.21 -32.28
N GLU A 548 43.35 9.33 -32.34
CA GLU A 548 43.81 8.48 -31.23
C GLU A 548 44.93 9.13 -30.38
N ASP A 549 45.15 8.53 -29.20
CA ASP A 549 46.41 8.38 -28.47
C ASP A 549 47.46 9.51 -28.37
N ASP A 550 47.86 9.77 -27.12
CA ASP A 550 49.29 9.71 -26.81
C ASP A 550 49.52 9.07 -25.43
N ILE A 551 50.48 8.15 -25.33
CA ILE A 551 50.72 7.30 -24.15
C ILE A 551 52.15 7.51 -23.65
N ASP A 552 52.35 7.77 -22.36
CA ASP A 552 53.64 7.46 -21.72
C ASP A 552 53.47 7.00 -20.27
N ALA A 553 54.40 6.15 -19.81
CA ALA A 553 54.15 5.21 -18.71
C ALA A 553 55.17 5.31 -17.57
N VAL A 554 54.67 5.21 -16.33
CA VAL A 554 55.44 4.80 -15.16
C VAL A 554 54.62 3.82 -14.34
N GLY A 555 54.89 2.52 -14.50
CA GLY A 555 54.33 1.47 -13.64
C GLY A 555 55.35 0.95 -12.64
N GLN A 556 54.89 0.22 -11.62
CA GLN A 556 55.49 -1.05 -11.17
C GLN A 556 54.70 -1.71 -10.03
N LEU A 557 54.18 -2.92 -10.30
CA LEU A 557 54.07 -4.07 -9.38
C LEU A 557 53.12 -3.90 -8.16
N ILE A 558 52.59 -4.94 -7.52
CA ILE A 558 52.95 -6.38 -7.49
C ILE A 558 51.71 -7.24 -7.80
N ASP A 559 51.95 -8.36 -8.47
CA ASP A 559 51.00 -9.44 -8.79
C ASP A 559 51.23 -10.64 -7.83
N ASN A 560 50.20 -11.47 -7.61
CA ASN A 560 50.26 -12.86 -7.13
C ASN A 560 48.84 -13.40 -6.82
N GLU A 561 48.21 -14.05 -7.79
CA GLU A 561 47.29 -15.16 -7.51
C GLU A 561 48.09 -16.48 -7.44
N ALA A 562 47.61 -17.44 -6.63
CA ALA A 562 48.07 -18.83 -6.64
C ALA A 562 47.02 -19.74 -5.97
N GLU A 563 46.47 -20.69 -6.72
CA GLU A 563 45.68 -21.82 -6.21
C GLU A 563 46.45 -23.15 -6.38
N GLU A 564 45.78 -24.25 -6.01
CA GLU A 564 46.04 -25.67 -6.29
C GLU A 564 46.97 -26.49 -5.35
N ASP A 565 46.34 -27.56 -4.85
CA ASP A 565 46.77 -28.94 -4.59
C ASP A 565 47.57 -29.37 -3.32
N ASP A 566 46.82 -30.03 -2.43
CA ASP A 566 46.91 -31.45 -2.01
C ASP A 566 48.24 -32.09 -1.54
N GLU A 567 48.20 -32.73 -0.35
CA GLU A 567 48.08 -34.20 -0.18
C GLU A 567 47.83 -34.59 1.31
N ASP A 568 47.37 -35.83 1.55
CA ASP A 568 46.81 -36.33 2.85
C ASP A 568 47.84 -36.92 3.84
N GLU A 569 47.39 -37.23 5.07
CA GLU A 569 47.65 -38.54 5.75
C GLU A 569 46.64 -38.78 6.93
N GLU A 570 46.38 -40.05 7.29
CA GLU A 570 45.18 -40.51 8.06
C GLU A 570 45.44 -41.04 9.51
N GLU A 571 44.59 -41.99 9.97
CA GLU A 571 44.52 -42.77 11.24
C GLU A 571 43.71 -42.10 12.41
N GLU A 572 42.52 -42.57 12.83
CA GLU A 572 42.08 -43.86 13.47
C GLU A 572 42.49 -44.00 14.97
N GLU A 573 41.77 -44.64 15.91
CA GLU A 573 40.42 -45.28 16.01
C GLU A 573 39.66 -44.64 17.24
N GLU A 574 38.65 -45.11 17.99
CA GLU A 574 37.85 -46.34 18.25
C GLU A 574 36.46 -45.89 18.80
N GLU A 575 35.37 -46.68 18.71
CA GLU A 575 34.12 -46.43 19.47
C GLU A 575 34.18 -47.04 20.90
N GLU A 576 33.38 -46.55 21.87
CA GLU A 576 32.55 -47.49 22.65
C GLU A 576 31.32 -46.86 23.35
N VAL A 577 30.47 -47.73 23.91
CA VAL A 577 29.08 -47.45 24.33
C VAL A 577 28.85 -47.90 25.78
N ALA A 578 28.25 -47.07 26.65
CA ALA A 578 27.29 -47.49 27.69
C ALA A 578 26.76 -46.36 28.60
N LYS A 579 25.62 -46.64 29.24
CA LYS A 579 24.97 -45.87 30.34
C LYS A 579 25.09 -46.67 31.66
N PRO A 580 24.48 -46.25 32.78
CA PRO A 580 24.80 -45.10 33.64
C PRO A 580 25.01 -45.56 35.12
N VAL A 581 25.33 -44.67 36.07
CA VAL A 581 24.90 -44.81 37.49
C VAL A 581 25.02 -43.48 38.28
N SER A 582 24.37 -43.40 39.43
CA SER A 582 24.24 -42.19 40.28
C SER A 582 25.11 -42.23 41.55
N VAL A 583 25.26 -41.09 42.28
CA VAL A 583 24.89 -40.94 43.72
C VAL A 583 25.32 -39.60 44.37
N LYS A 584 24.31 -38.83 44.81
CA LYS A 584 24.19 -37.96 46.02
C LYS A 584 25.36 -37.08 46.56
N SER A 585 25.08 -35.77 46.51
CA SER A 585 25.00 -34.83 47.67
C SER A 585 26.26 -34.26 48.36
N LYS A 586 26.19 -32.95 48.66
CA LYS A 586 25.99 -32.43 50.04
C LYS A 586 25.65 -30.94 50.09
N SER A 587 24.58 -30.59 50.80
CA SER A 587 24.24 -29.22 51.17
C SER A 587 24.98 -28.78 52.45
N ARG A 588 25.20 -27.47 52.64
CA ARG A 588 25.75 -26.95 53.92
C ARG A 588 25.10 -25.62 54.33
N LYS A 589 24.22 -25.70 55.33
CA LYS A 589 23.43 -24.60 55.90
C LYS A 589 24.24 -23.93 57.02
N ARG A 590 24.40 -22.59 56.99
CA ARG A 590 24.92 -21.82 58.14
C ARG A 590 23.76 -21.31 59.00
N LYS A 591 23.96 -21.26 60.32
CA LYS A 591 22.96 -20.85 61.32
C LYS A 591 23.35 -19.55 62.01
N SER A 592 22.33 -18.88 62.53
CA SER A 592 22.36 -17.65 63.32
C SER A 592 23.29 -17.70 64.55
N LYS A 593 23.75 -16.51 64.96
CA LYS A 593 24.01 -16.19 66.36
C LYS A 593 23.15 -14.99 66.76
N THR A 594 22.38 -15.14 67.83
CA THR A 594 21.78 -14.03 68.57
C THR A 594 22.71 -13.65 69.72
N ASN A 595 22.65 -12.38 70.15
CA ASN A 595 22.94 -12.03 71.53
C ASN A 595 22.27 -10.69 71.87
N GLY A 596 21.73 -10.55 73.07
CA GLY A 596 21.05 -9.33 73.49
C GLY A 596 21.05 -9.17 75.00
N LYS A 597 21.41 -7.97 75.47
CA LYS A 597 21.33 -7.42 76.84
C LYS A 597 21.95 -6.01 76.82
N SER A 598 21.63 -5.05 77.70
CA SER A 598 20.44 -4.80 78.54
C SER A 598 20.74 -3.54 79.37
N LYS A 599 19.73 -2.68 79.62
CA LYS A 599 19.78 -1.55 80.58
C LYS A 599 20.72 -0.40 80.15
N HIS A 600 20.35 0.87 80.35
CA HIS A 600 19.82 1.40 81.62
C HIS A 600 18.41 1.99 81.60
#